data_AF-A0A7W7YWE8-F1
#
_entry.id   AF-A0A7W7YWE8-F1
#
_cell.length_a   1.000
_cell.length_b   1.000
_cell.length_c   1.000
_cell.angle_alpha   90.00
_cell.angle_beta   90.00
_cell.angle_gamma   90.00
#
_symmetry.space_group_name_H-M   'P 1'
#
loop_
_entity.id
_entity.type
_entity.pdbx_description
1 polymer ?
#
loop_
_entity_poly.entity_id
_entity_poly.type
_entity_poly.pdbx_seq_one_letter_code
_entity_poly.pdbx_strand_id
1 'polypeptide(L)'
;MISDRPTLTQVQIIQSLAEALSWFEKEISWGVSPGELNHLTGRIGELYAAMIKRGQMALDTNQRGYDVVSASNERISVKTVTTSNHVSFNQNTFHHVDRILVLRINVDEEKGVSVEELLDIAAHDAQTRMRSRDGKFIYSIVQGRREERPVEDLEITALATYANLEIVQYENGAIRIRSRGEIQPVVVKEVLRPIATEVGVDLFNSKGGLKNTQQLGSDIIRALNARIASATTGASHTSAS
;
A
#
# COMPACT_ATOMS: atom_id res chain seq x y z
N MET A 1 -25.39 35.13 -6.65
CA MET A 1 -24.53 35.31 -5.47
C MET A 1 -23.33 34.41 -5.64
N ILE A 2 -22.14 34.99 -5.85
CA ILE A 2 -20.89 34.24 -5.96
C ILE A 2 -20.55 33.81 -4.52
N SER A 3 -20.50 32.50 -4.28
CA SER A 3 -20.19 31.95 -2.97
C SER A 3 -18.70 32.17 -2.71
N ASP A 4 -18.39 33.18 -1.91
CA ASP A 4 -17.03 33.65 -1.60
C ASP A 4 -16.35 32.76 -0.52
N ARG A 5 -16.54 31.43 -0.64
CA ARG A 5 -15.85 30.48 0.24
C ARG A 5 -14.47 30.18 -0.33
N PRO A 6 -13.41 30.28 0.49
CA PRO A 6 -12.06 29.98 0.03
C PRO A 6 -12.00 28.53 -0.43
N THR A 7 -11.65 28.35 -1.71
CA THR A 7 -11.34 27.04 -2.29
C THR A 7 -9.90 26.67 -1.94
N LEU A 8 -9.65 25.38 -1.68
CA LEU A 8 -8.29 24.95 -1.32
C LEU A 8 -7.40 25.01 -2.56
N THR A 9 -6.34 25.79 -2.53
CA THR A 9 -5.30 25.74 -3.57
C THR A 9 -4.72 24.33 -3.67
N GLN A 10 -4.14 23.99 -4.82
CA GLN A 10 -3.48 22.67 -4.99
C GLN A 10 -2.38 22.42 -3.96
N VAL A 11 -1.65 23.47 -3.54
CA VAL A 11 -0.67 23.36 -2.45
C VAL A 11 -1.34 22.98 -1.13
N GLN A 12 -2.48 23.61 -0.79
CA GLN A 12 -3.24 23.26 0.41
C GLN A 12 -3.83 21.85 0.34
N ILE A 13 -4.30 21.41 -0.83
CA ILE A 13 -4.78 20.02 -1.02
C ILE A 13 -3.66 19.02 -0.74
N ILE A 14 -2.46 19.25 -1.30
CA ILE A 14 -1.29 18.38 -1.09
C ILE A 14 -0.90 18.35 0.40
N GLN A 15 -0.85 19.51 1.05
CA GLN A 15 -0.54 19.60 2.48
C GLN A 15 -1.59 18.89 3.34
N SER A 16 -2.88 19.14 3.09
CA SER A 16 -3.97 18.46 3.79
C SER A 16 -3.97 16.95 3.58
N LEU A 17 -3.62 16.49 2.36
CA LEU A 17 -3.48 15.06 2.08
C LEU A 17 -2.34 14.45 2.88
N ALA A 18 -1.18 15.10 2.92
CA ALA A 18 -0.03 14.64 3.70
C ALA A 18 -0.33 14.58 5.20
N GLU A 19 -1.02 15.59 5.75
CA GLU A 19 -1.48 15.61 7.14
C GLU A 19 -2.48 14.49 7.44
N ALA A 20 -3.45 14.27 6.55
CA ALA A 20 -4.45 13.21 6.71
C ALA A 20 -3.81 11.82 6.67
N LEU A 21 -2.86 11.58 5.76
CA LEU A 21 -2.09 10.34 5.69
C LEU A 21 -1.26 10.12 6.95
N SER A 22 -0.58 11.15 7.46
CA SER A 22 0.20 11.03 8.71
C SER A 22 -0.68 10.73 9.92
N TRP A 23 -1.87 11.34 10.02
CA TRP A 23 -2.82 11.01 11.07
C TRP A 23 -3.33 9.57 10.95
N PHE A 24 -3.65 9.13 9.74
CA PHE A 24 -4.07 7.75 9.50
C PHE A 24 -2.98 6.76 9.91
N GLU A 25 -1.72 7.00 9.56
CA GLU A 25 -0.58 6.18 10.00
C GLU A 25 -0.45 6.09 11.53
N LYS A 26 -0.66 7.20 12.24
CA LYS A 26 -0.64 7.21 13.71
C LYS A 26 -1.76 6.37 14.32
N GLU A 27 -2.98 6.52 13.85
CA GLU A 27 -4.13 5.73 14.32
C GLU A 27 -3.89 4.22 14.12
N ILE A 28 -3.37 3.83 12.95
CA ILE A 28 -2.98 2.44 12.69
C ILE A 28 -1.87 1.99 13.65
N SER A 29 -0.87 2.84 13.91
CA SER A 29 0.22 2.51 14.85
C SER A 29 -0.24 2.29 16.29
N TRP A 30 -1.39 2.87 16.65
CA TRP A 30 -2.06 2.65 17.94
C TRP A 30 -2.97 1.41 17.96
N GLY A 31 -3.05 0.68 16.85
CA GLY A 31 -3.79 -0.57 16.73
C GLY A 31 -5.23 -0.41 16.26
N VAL A 32 -5.65 0.78 15.83
CA VAL A 32 -6.99 0.98 15.25
C VAL A 32 -7.04 0.32 13.88
N SER A 33 -8.12 -0.41 13.59
CA SER A 33 -8.25 -1.06 12.29
C SER A 33 -8.59 -0.03 11.19
N PRO A 34 -8.05 -0.18 9.96
CA PRO A 34 -8.36 0.74 8.87
C PRO A 34 -9.87 0.89 8.57
N GLY A 35 -10.65 -0.16 8.83
CA GLY A 35 -12.11 -0.17 8.60
C GLY A 35 -12.91 0.65 9.61
N GLU A 36 -12.32 1.02 10.75
CA GLU A 36 -12.95 1.90 11.75
C GLU A 36 -12.72 3.39 11.43
N LEU A 37 -11.76 3.69 10.55
CA LEU A 37 -11.36 5.05 10.17
C LEU A 37 -12.09 5.54 8.91
N ASN A 38 -13.38 5.20 8.74
CA ASN A 38 -14.15 5.47 7.51
C ASN A 38 -14.19 6.95 7.12
N HIS A 39 -14.31 7.87 8.10
CA HIS A 39 -14.31 9.31 7.82
C HIS A 39 -12.96 9.80 7.33
N LEU A 40 -11.87 9.35 7.96
CA LEU A 40 -10.51 9.76 7.61
C LEU A 40 -10.10 9.17 6.25
N THR A 41 -10.39 7.90 6.00
CA THR A 41 -10.14 7.24 4.70
C THR A 41 -10.98 7.85 3.58
N GLY A 42 -12.24 8.20 3.84
CA GLY A 42 -13.07 8.98 2.94
C GLY A 42 -12.40 10.30 2.57
N ARG A 43 -11.98 11.07 3.58
CA ARG A 43 -11.31 12.37 3.39
C ARG A 43 -9.99 12.26 2.61
N ILE A 44 -9.17 11.25 2.90
CA ILE A 44 -7.93 10.97 2.16
C ILE A 44 -8.24 10.73 0.68
N GLY A 45 -9.27 9.93 0.39
CA GLY A 45 -9.67 9.66 -0.99
C GLY A 45 -10.12 10.92 -1.74
N GLU A 46 -10.93 11.76 -1.10
CA GLU A 46 -11.39 13.03 -1.70
C GLU A 46 -10.21 13.97 -1.99
N LEU A 47 -9.27 14.12 -1.05
CA LEU A 47 -8.08 14.95 -1.21
C LEU A 47 -7.16 14.40 -2.32
N TYR A 48 -6.97 13.08 -2.36
CA TYR A 48 -6.20 12.41 -3.41
C TYR A 48 -6.83 12.64 -4.78
N ALA A 49 -8.15 12.46 -4.90
CA ALA A 49 -8.91 12.70 -6.12
C ALA A 49 -8.77 14.15 -6.60
N ALA A 50 -8.90 15.12 -5.69
CA ALA A 50 -8.73 16.54 -6.00
C ALA A 50 -7.29 16.87 -6.45
N MET A 51 -6.28 16.21 -5.88
CA MET A 51 -4.89 16.37 -6.31
C MET A 51 -4.67 15.81 -7.72
N ILE A 52 -5.00 14.54 -7.98
CA ILE A 52 -4.70 13.89 -9.27
C ILE A 52 -5.51 14.47 -10.44
N LYS A 53 -6.74 14.95 -10.17
CA LYS A 53 -7.61 15.58 -11.18
C LYS A 53 -7.40 17.09 -11.28
N ARG A 54 -6.41 17.64 -10.55
CA ARG A 54 -6.14 19.08 -10.43
C ARG A 54 -7.41 19.88 -10.11
N GLY A 55 -8.30 19.24 -9.35
CA GLY A 55 -9.63 19.69 -9.06
C GLY A 55 -9.72 20.46 -7.76
N GLN A 56 -10.96 20.65 -7.33
CA GLN A 56 -11.34 21.27 -6.08
C GLN A 56 -12.31 20.36 -5.35
N MET A 57 -12.26 20.37 -4.02
CA MET A 57 -13.29 19.73 -3.22
C MET A 57 -14.63 20.45 -3.45
N ALA A 58 -15.73 19.71 -3.40
CA ALA A 58 -17.08 20.25 -3.47
C ALA A 58 -17.25 21.44 -2.49
N LEU A 59 -17.75 22.57 -3.00
CA LEU A 59 -17.75 23.87 -2.30
C LEU A 59 -18.77 23.95 -1.14
N ASP A 60 -19.74 23.04 -1.11
CA ASP A 60 -20.80 23.00 -0.11
C ASP A 60 -20.80 21.69 0.67
N THR A 61 -20.96 21.81 1.99
CA THR A 61 -21.02 20.69 2.95
C THR A 61 -22.25 19.78 2.82
N ASN A 62 -23.02 19.89 1.73
CA ASN A 62 -24.18 19.06 1.41
C ASN A 62 -24.39 18.91 -0.11
N GLN A 63 -23.30 18.96 -0.90
CA GLN A 63 -23.44 18.70 -2.34
C GLN A 63 -23.96 17.28 -2.60
N ARG A 64 -24.91 17.21 -3.54
CA ARG A 64 -25.63 15.96 -3.81
C ARG A 64 -24.83 15.08 -4.75
N GLY A 65 -24.18 14.07 -4.17
CA GLY A 65 -23.74 12.87 -4.89
C GLY A 65 -22.31 12.89 -5.43
N TYR A 66 -21.58 14.01 -5.36
CA TYR A 66 -20.19 14.12 -5.81
C TYR A 66 -19.35 14.91 -4.80
N ASP A 67 -18.05 14.66 -4.81
CA ASP A 67 -17.11 15.08 -3.76
C ASP A 67 -16.03 16.03 -4.30
N VAL A 68 -15.71 15.93 -5.60
CA VAL A 68 -14.66 16.70 -6.27
C VAL A 68 -15.17 17.23 -7.60
N VAL A 69 -14.74 18.43 -7.98
CA VAL A 69 -14.89 18.99 -9.33
C VAL A 69 -13.50 19.07 -9.96
N SER A 70 -13.28 18.38 -11.08
CA SER A 70 -11.97 18.39 -11.76
C SER A 70 -11.65 19.73 -12.43
N ALA A 71 -10.41 19.90 -12.90
CA ALA A 71 -10.05 21.02 -13.76
C ALA A 71 -10.85 21.07 -15.09
N SER A 72 -11.34 19.91 -15.55
CA SER A 72 -12.23 19.77 -16.71
C SER A 72 -13.72 20.01 -16.36
N ASN A 73 -14.03 20.44 -15.13
CA ASN A 73 -15.39 20.66 -14.63
C ASN A 73 -16.26 19.39 -14.58
N GLU A 74 -15.64 18.21 -14.45
CA GLU A 74 -16.35 16.95 -14.20
C GLU A 74 -16.67 16.82 -12.71
N ARG A 75 -17.92 16.46 -12.39
CA ARG A 75 -18.36 16.14 -11.03
C ARG A 75 -18.02 14.69 -10.71
N ILE A 76 -17.09 14.50 -9.78
CA ILE A 76 -16.53 13.20 -9.45
C ILE A 76 -17.08 12.72 -8.11
N SER A 77 -17.70 11.53 -8.09
CA SER A 77 -17.99 10.81 -6.85
C SER A 77 -16.84 9.89 -6.49
N VAL A 78 -16.31 10.05 -5.27
CA VAL A 78 -15.18 9.29 -4.75
C VAL A 78 -15.69 8.25 -3.76
N LYS A 79 -15.20 7.01 -3.91
CA LYS A 79 -15.40 5.96 -2.91
C LYS A 79 -14.07 5.36 -2.52
N THR A 80 -13.73 5.50 -1.25
CA THR A 80 -12.54 4.87 -0.68
C THR A 80 -12.92 3.57 0.01
N VAL A 81 -12.12 2.53 -0.20
CA VAL A 81 -12.19 1.28 0.54
C VAL A 81 -10.85 0.96 1.18
N THR A 82 -10.87 0.14 2.23
CA THR A 82 -9.68 -0.51 2.77
C THR A 82 -9.73 -1.99 2.42
N THR A 83 -10.62 -2.74 3.09
CA THR A 83 -10.79 -4.19 2.91
C THR A 83 -12.05 -4.57 2.14
N SER A 84 -13.01 -3.64 1.95
CA SER A 84 -14.27 -3.92 1.26
C SER A 84 -14.06 -4.37 -0.19
N ASN A 85 -14.85 -5.36 -0.62
CA ASN A 85 -14.89 -5.85 -1.99
C ASN A 85 -16.01 -5.22 -2.83
N HIS A 86 -16.72 -4.24 -2.29
CA HIS A 86 -17.76 -3.51 -3.00
C HIS A 86 -17.86 -2.08 -2.52
N VAL A 87 -18.37 -1.21 -3.39
CA VAL A 87 -18.77 0.15 -3.06
C VAL A 87 -20.20 0.38 -3.52
N SER A 88 -20.87 1.31 -2.85
CA SER A 88 -22.24 1.68 -3.19
C SER A 88 -22.38 3.17 -3.45
N PHE A 89 -23.22 3.50 -4.43
CA PHE A 89 -23.60 4.86 -4.80
C PHE A 89 -25.11 5.00 -4.64
N ASN A 90 -25.57 6.17 -4.19
CA ASN A 90 -26.99 6.43 -4.02
C ASN A 90 -27.64 6.72 -5.39
N GLN A 91 -28.63 5.92 -5.80
CA GLN A 91 -29.30 6.07 -7.10
C GLN A 91 -29.98 7.44 -7.24
N ASN A 92 -30.52 7.97 -6.14
CA ASN A 92 -31.25 9.24 -6.14
C ASN A 92 -30.34 10.45 -6.43
N THR A 93 -29.02 10.32 -6.27
CA THR A 93 -28.06 11.40 -6.52
C THR A 93 -27.07 11.09 -7.63
N PHE A 94 -27.09 9.87 -8.19
CA PHE A 94 -26.09 9.42 -9.17
C PHE A 94 -26.12 10.23 -10.47
N HIS A 95 -27.29 10.75 -10.84
CA HIS A 95 -27.46 11.60 -12.03
C HIS A 95 -26.75 12.97 -11.94
N HIS A 96 -26.21 13.34 -10.78
CA HIS A 96 -25.36 14.52 -10.61
C HIS A 96 -23.87 14.22 -10.83
N VAL A 97 -23.51 12.96 -11.08
CA VAL A 97 -22.13 12.49 -11.17
C VAL A 97 -21.76 12.28 -12.63
N ASP A 98 -20.65 12.87 -13.07
CA ASP A 98 -20.13 12.70 -14.43
C ASP A 98 -19.11 11.55 -14.48
N ARG A 99 -18.34 11.37 -13.40
CA ARG A 99 -17.26 10.39 -13.29
C ARG A 99 -17.22 9.77 -11.91
N ILE A 100 -16.83 8.50 -11.81
CA ILE A 100 -16.59 7.86 -10.51
C ILE A 100 -15.12 7.52 -10.36
N LEU A 101 -14.64 7.66 -9.13
CA LEU A 101 -13.30 7.25 -8.72
C LEU A 101 -13.43 6.31 -7.52
N VAL A 102 -12.94 5.08 -7.66
CA VAL A 102 -12.88 4.11 -6.56
C VAL A 102 -11.42 3.93 -6.20
N LEU A 103 -11.10 4.20 -4.93
CA LEU A 103 -9.74 4.16 -4.40
C LEU A 103 -9.64 3.09 -3.32
N ARG A 104 -8.49 2.43 -3.23
CA ARG A 104 -8.13 1.57 -2.09
C ARG A 104 -6.99 2.19 -1.32
N ILE A 105 -7.15 2.33 -0.02
CA ILE A 105 -6.04 2.61 0.88
C ILE A 105 -5.45 1.28 1.33
N ASN A 106 -4.23 1.03 0.89
CA ASN A 106 -3.44 -0.13 1.27
C ASN A 106 -2.49 0.27 2.39
N VAL A 107 -2.52 -0.51 3.46
CA VAL A 107 -1.59 -0.37 4.58
C VAL A 107 -0.59 -1.51 4.48
N ASP A 108 0.66 -1.17 4.30
CA ASP A 108 1.76 -2.11 4.24
C ASP A 108 2.77 -1.77 5.35
N GLU A 109 3.21 -2.78 6.11
CA GLU A 109 4.17 -2.58 7.21
C GLU A 109 5.53 -2.05 6.73
N GLU A 110 5.87 -2.23 5.45
CA GLU A 110 7.17 -1.90 4.86
C GLU A 110 7.11 -0.64 3.97
N LYS A 111 6.05 -0.52 3.16
CA LYS A 111 5.85 0.57 2.19
C LYS A 111 5.03 1.72 2.75
N GLY A 112 4.52 1.59 3.97
CA GLY A 112 3.64 2.57 4.59
C GLY A 112 2.25 2.57 3.94
N VAL A 113 1.58 3.71 4.02
CA VAL A 113 0.24 3.86 3.47
C VAL A 113 0.34 4.27 2.00
N SER A 114 -0.39 3.55 1.14
CA SER A 114 -0.49 3.84 -0.29
C SER A 114 -1.94 3.91 -0.74
N VAL A 115 -2.20 4.74 -1.76
CA VAL A 115 -3.52 4.88 -2.38
C VAL A 115 -3.47 4.28 -3.78
N GLU A 116 -4.27 3.27 -4.02
CA GLU A 116 -4.42 2.55 -5.29
C GLU A 116 -5.72 2.99 -5.99
N GLU A 117 -5.65 3.28 -7.27
CA GLU A 117 -6.83 3.56 -8.09
C GLU A 117 -7.43 2.23 -8.62
N LEU A 118 -8.62 1.87 -8.12
CA LEU A 118 -9.32 0.65 -8.54
C LEU A 118 -10.22 0.87 -9.74
N LEU A 119 -10.73 2.10 -9.91
CA LEU A 119 -11.63 2.45 -11.00
C LEU A 119 -11.63 3.97 -11.22
N ASP A 120 -11.46 4.40 -12.45
CA ASP A 120 -11.58 5.80 -12.88
C ASP A 120 -12.25 5.88 -14.26
N ILE A 121 -13.58 5.94 -14.28
CA ILE A 121 -14.37 5.93 -15.53
C ILE A 121 -15.58 6.84 -15.43
N ALA A 122 -16.19 7.15 -16.58
CA ALA A 122 -17.42 7.92 -16.63
C ALA A 122 -18.56 7.21 -15.89
N ALA A 123 -19.46 7.98 -15.27
CA ALA A 123 -20.54 7.45 -14.45
C ALA A 123 -21.52 6.59 -15.27
N HIS A 124 -21.78 6.96 -16.53
CA HIS A 124 -22.65 6.19 -17.42
C HIS A 124 -22.05 4.81 -17.74
N ASP A 125 -20.75 4.73 -18.03
CA ASP A 125 -20.05 3.47 -18.27
C ASP A 125 -20.06 2.59 -17.01
N ALA A 126 -19.83 3.21 -15.86
CA ALA A 126 -19.84 2.52 -14.58
C ALA A 126 -21.19 1.91 -14.24
N GLN A 127 -22.28 2.63 -14.53
CA GLN A 127 -23.64 2.18 -14.27
C GLN A 127 -23.95 0.84 -14.96
N THR A 128 -23.41 0.61 -16.17
CA THR A 128 -23.57 -0.67 -16.89
C THR A 128 -22.91 -1.86 -16.19
N ARG A 129 -21.94 -1.60 -15.31
CA ARG A 129 -21.17 -2.60 -14.55
C ARG A 129 -21.68 -2.79 -13.12
N MET A 130 -22.71 -2.05 -12.72
CA MET A 130 -23.24 -2.04 -11.37
C MET A 130 -24.54 -2.82 -11.25
N ARG A 131 -24.75 -3.42 -10.08
CA ARG A 131 -26.04 -4.01 -9.71
C ARG A 131 -26.90 -2.96 -9.01
N SER A 132 -28.19 -2.93 -9.32
CA SER A 132 -29.17 -2.12 -8.61
C SER A 132 -29.77 -2.94 -7.46
N ARG A 133 -29.70 -2.41 -6.23
CA ARG A 133 -30.34 -3.02 -5.05
C ARG A 133 -30.66 -1.96 -4.00
N ASP A 134 -31.87 -1.97 -3.46
CA ASP A 134 -32.31 -1.15 -2.32
C ASP A 134 -32.00 0.36 -2.49
N GLY A 135 -32.23 0.91 -3.69
CA GLY A 135 -31.96 2.33 -3.99
C GLY A 135 -30.46 2.67 -4.11
N LYS A 136 -29.58 1.67 -4.22
CA LYS A 136 -28.14 1.83 -4.40
C LYS A 136 -27.65 1.16 -5.67
N PHE A 137 -26.69 1.79 -6.35
CA PHE A 137 -25.86 1.11 -7.34
C PHE A 137 -24.66 0.51 -6.62
N ILE A 138 -24.47 -0.80 -6.77
CA ILE A 138 -23.40 -1.56 -6.13
C ILE A 138 -22.39 -1.96 -7.20
N TYR A 139 -21.16 -1.48 -7.04
CA TYR A 139 -20.02 -1.91 -7.84
C TYR A 139 -19.23 -2.94 -7.06
N SER A 140 -19.05 -4.13 -7.62
CA SER A 140 -18.17 -5.16 -7.08
C SER A 140 -16.75 -4.87 -7.53
N ILE A 141 -15.85 -4.72 -6.56
CA ILE A 141 -14.42 -4.58 -6.80
C ILE A 141 -13.92 -5.98 -7.14
N VAL A 142 -13.69 -6.23 -8.43
CA VAL A 142 -12.95 -7.41 -8.86
C VAL A 142 -11.57 -7.28 -8.22
N GLN A 143 -11.20 -8.19 -7.33
CA GLN A 143 -9.81 -8.36 -6.94
C GLN A 143 -9.09 -8.79 -8.22
N GLY A 144 -8.58 -7.81 -8.97
CA GLY A 144 -7.55 -8.08 -9.95
C GLY A 144 -6.50 -8.87 -9.18
N ARG A 145 -6.21 -10.09 -9.65
CA ARG A 145 -4.95 -10.74 -9.30
C ARG A 145 -3.91 -9.66 -9.50
N ARG A 146 -3.31 -9.25 -8.39
CA ARG A 146 -2.10 -8.45 -8.38
C ARG A 146 -1.29 -8.96 -9.56
N GLU A 147 -0.92 -8.11 -10.52
CA GLU A 147 0.28 -8.40 -11.30
C GLU A 147 1.45 -8.25 -10.32
N GLU A 148 1.49 -9.09 -9.28
CA GLU A 148 2.73 -9.68 -8.87
C GLU A 148 3.19 -10.40 -10.13
N ARG A 149 4.13 -9.80 -10.86
CA ARG A 149 5.04 -10.63 -11.65
C ARG A 149 5.38 -11.81 -10.75
N PRO A 150 5.16 -13.06 -11.19
CA PRO A 150 5.56 -14.20 -10.40
C PRO A 150 6.98 -13.92 -9.92
N VAL A 151 7.23 -14.10 -8.63
CA VAL A 151 8.56 -13.80 -8.07
C VAL A 151 9.64 -14.62 -8.79
N GLU A 152 9.23 -15.70 -9.47
CA GLU A 152 10.03 -16.48 -10.42
C GLU A 152 10.62 -15.69 -11.60
N ASP A 153 9.99 -14.59 -12.03
CA ASP A 153 10.44 -13.73 -13.14
C ASP A 153 11.34 -12.57 -12.69
N LEU A 154 11.59 -12.44 -11.38
CA LEU A 154 12.38 -11.37 -10.79
C LEU A 154 13.85 -11.80 -10.66
N GLU A 155 14.78 -10.89 -10.94
CA GLU A 155 16.20 -11.15 -10.70
C GLU A 155 16.51 -11.25 -9.20
N ILE A 156 17.41 -12.18 -8.87
CA ILE A 156 17.96 -12.32 -7.51
C ILE A 156 19.04 -11.26 -7.32
N THR A 157 18.84 -10.35 -6.38
CA THR A 157 19.78 -9.28 -6.07
C THR A 157 20.72 -9.63 -4.91
N ALA A 158 20.31 -10.52 -4.01
CA ALA A 158 21.16 -11.01 -2.94
C ALA A 158 20.79 -12.44 -2.51
N LEU A 159 21.78 -13.19 -2.05
CA LEU A 159 21.63 -14.57 -1.58
C LEU A 159 22.57 -14.81 -0.39
N ALA A 160 22.10 -15.57 0.59
CA ALA A 160 22.93 -16.16 1.63
C ALA A 160 22.46 -17.57 1.99
N THR A 161 23.39 -18.44 2.33
CA THR A 161 23.10 -19.81 2.79
C THR A 161 23.20 -19.90 4.30
N TYR A 162 22.24 -20.57 4.92
CA TYR A 162 22.25 -20.88 6.34
C TYR A 162 21.74 -22.31 6.56
N ALA A 163 22.62 -23.18 7.10
CA ALA A 163 22.39 -24.62 7.15
C ALA A 163 21.99 -25.20 5.77
N ASN A 164 20.79 -25.77 5.65
CA ASN A 164 20.23 -26.33 4.42
C ASN A 164 19.25 -25.38 3.71
N LEU A 165 19.22 -24.11 4.11
CA LEU A 165 18.31 -23.08 3.59
C LEU A 165 19.10 -22.02 2.83
N GLU A 166 18.49 -21.51 1.76
CA GLU A 166 18.96 -20.36 0.99
C GLU A 166 17.97 -19.22 1.21
N ILE A 167 18.47 -18.10 1.70
CA ILE A 167 17.70 -16.87 1.90
C ILE A 167 17.96 -16.00 0.69
N VAL A 168 16.91 -15.73 -0.09
CA VAL A 168 17.00 -15.09 -1.40
C VAL A 168 16.24 -13.77 -1.38
N GLN A 169 16.88 -12.71 -1.84
CA GLN A 169 16.28 -11.39 -2.05
C GLN A 169 16.14 -11.11 -3.55
N TYR A 170 14.95 -10.67 -3.97
CA TYR A 170 14.64 -10.30 -5.35
C TYR A 170 14.71 -8.79 -5.57
N GLU A 171 14.70 -8.35 -6.83
CA GLU A 171 14.76 -6.92 -7.21
C GLU A 171 13.70 -6.03 -6.54
N ASN A 172 12.51 -6.56 -6.26
CA ASN A 172 11.43 -5.84 -5.61
C ASN A 172 11.54 -5.83 -4.06
N GLY A 173 12.64 -6.38 -3.53
CA GLY A 173 12.93 -6.52 -2.11
C GLY A 173 12.36 -7.79 -1.47
N ALA A 174 11.52 -8.58 -2.15
CA ALA A 174 10.89 -9.76 -1.58
C ALA A 174 11.93 -10.78 -1.10
N ILE A 175 11.65 -11.40 0.05
CA ILE A 175 12.48 -12.48 0.60
C ILE A 175 11.75 -13.82 0.42
N ARG A 176 12.49 -14.84 -0.02
CA ARG A 176 12.05 -16.23 -0.05
C ARG A 176 13.08 -17.14 0.59
N ILE A 177 12.59 -18.25 1.12
CA ILE A 177 13.42 -19.35 1.60
C ILE A 177 13.40 -20.43 0.52
N ARG A 178 14.58 -20.84 0.06
CA ARG A 178 14.72 -22.04 -0.78
C ARG A 178 15.41 -23.13 0.01
N SER A 179 15.14 -24.38 -0.34
CA SER A 179 15.93 -25.52 0.08
C SER A 179 16.12 -26.42 -1.12
N ARG A 180 17.37 -26.83 -1.38
CA ARG A 180 17.73 -27.63 -2.57
C ARG A 180 17.28 -26.98 -3.88
N GLY A 181 17.33 -25.65 -3.97
CA GLY A 181 16.92 -24.88 -5.15
C GLY A 181 15.42 -24.63 -5.28
N GLU A 182 14.57 -25.21 -4.43
CA GLU A 182 13.11 -25.05 -4.49
C GLU A 182 12.57 -24.08 -3.44
N ILE A 183 11.64 -23.20 -3.85
CA ILE A 183 10.96 -22.27 -2.94
C ILE A 183 10.13 -23.05 -1.93
N GLN A 184 10.37 -22.78 -0.65
CA GLN A 184 9.65 -23.41 0.44
C GLN A 184 8.35 -22.64 0.75
N PRO A 185 7.20 -23.33 0.85
CA PRO A 185 5.91 -22.71 1.20
C PRO A 185 5.81 -22.48 2.72
N VAL A 186 6.72 -21.68 3.27
CA VAL A 186 6.84 -21.42 4.71
C VAL A 186 6.52 -19.96 5.02
N VAL A 187 6.11 -19.70 6.26
CA VAL A 187 6.00 -18.33 6.77
C VAL A 187 7.41 -17.79 6.97
N VAL A 188 7.90 -17.03 5.98
CA VAL A 188 9.30 -16.56 5.92
C VAL A 188 9.75 -15.90 7.23
N LYS A 189 8.91 -15.08 7.85
CA LYS A 189 9.23 -14.37 9.10
C LYS A 189 9.45 -15.33 10.30
N GLU A 190 8.76 -16.46 10.34
CA GLU A 190 8.94 -17.49 11.38
C GLU A 190 10.27 -18.22 11.23
N VAL A 191 10.76 -18.37 9.99
CA VAL A 191 12.08 -18.94 9.69
C VAL A 191 13.20 -17.93 9.95
N LEU A 192 13.00 -16.66 9.58
CA LEU A 192 14.04 -15.64 9.71
C LEU A 192 14.32 -15.24 11.17
N ARG A 193 13.32 -15.26 12.07
CA ARG A 193 13.50 -14.87 13.48
C ARG A 193 14.55 -15.70 14.24
N PRO A 194 14.48 -17.04 14.27
CA PRO A 194 15.50 -17.84 14.95
C PRO A 194 16.88 -17.65 14.30
N ILE A 195 16.94 -17.55 12.96
CA ILE A 195 18.19 -17.30 12.24
C ILE A 195 18.79 -15.95 12.67
N ALA A 196 17.98 -14.88 12.73
CA ALA A 196 18.42 -13.56 13.17
C ALA A 196 19.05 -13.58 14.57
N THR A 197 18.39 -14.27 15.51
CA THR A 197 18.92 -14.42 16.87
C THR A 197 20.26 -15.13 16.89
N GLU A 198 20.45 -16.18 16.09
CA GLU A 198 21.70 -16.92 16.04
C GLU A 198 22.83 -16.17 15.33
N VAL A 199 22.50 -15.42 14.28
CA VAL A 199 23.48 -14.61 13.54
C VAL A 199 23.77 -13.26 14.21
N GLY A 200 23.07 -12.94 15.31
CA GLY A 200 23.25 -11.70 16.07
C GLY A 200 22.65 -10.46 15.38
N VAL A 201 21.62 -10.65 14.56
CA VAL A 201 20.85 -9.57 13.93
C VAL A 201 19.69 -9.17 14.85
N ASP A 202 19.60 -7.88 15.16
CA ASP A 202 18.51 -7.33 15.97
C ASP A 202 17.15 -7.55 15.29
N LEU A 203 16.15 -7.95 16.07
CA LEU A 203 14.76 -8.09 15.63
C LEU A 203 14.03 -6.75 15.57
N PHE A 204 14.57 -5.70 16.19
CA PHE A 204 13.96 -4.37 16.23
C PHE A 204 14.63 -3.39 15.26
N ASN A 205 13.83 -2.51 14.69
CA ASN A 205 14.29 -1.41 13.85
C ASN A 205 14.75 -0.22 14.71
N SER A 206 15.33 0.80 14.07
CA SER A 206 15.83 2.02 14.74
C SER A 206 14.76 2.86 15.44
N LYS A 207 13.47 2.59 15.20
CA LYS A 207 12.32 3.24 15.84
C LYS A 207 11.70 2.38 16.95
N GLY A 208 12.30 1.25 17.32
CA GLY A 208 11.83 0.34 18.37
C GLY A 208 10.70 -0.61 17.98
N GLY A 209 10.28 -0.64 16.71
CA GLY A 209 9.33 -1.61 16.18
C GLY A 209 10.00 -2.90 15.67
N LEU A 210 9.27 -4.00 15.51
CA LEU A 210 9.83 -5.23 14.94
C LEU A 210 10.19 -5.04 13.45
N LYS A 211 11.33 -5.57 13.03
CA LYS A 211 11.73 -5.62 11.61
C LYS A 211 10.74 -6.46 10.82
N ASN A 212 10.46 -5.98 9.60
CA ASN A 212 9.66 -6.71 8.64
C ASN A 212 10.49 -7.77 7.92
N THR A 213 9.87 -8.56 7.04
CA THR A 213 10.52 -9.71 6.42
C THR A 213 11.67 -9.27 5.51
N GLN A 214 11.53 -8.16 4.78
CA GLN A 214 12.59 -7.65 3.91
C GLN A 214 13.80 -7.12 4.67
N GLN A 215 13.57 -6.27 5.69
CA GLN A 215 14.62 -5.72 6.54
C GLN A 215 15.36 -6.83 7.29
N LEU A 216 14.61 -7.74 7.90
CA LEU A 216 15.17 -8.87 8.63
C LEU A 216 15.97 -9.78 7.70
N GLY A 217 15.42 -10.10 6.51
CA GLY A 217 16.08 -10.93 5.52
C GLY A 217 17.36 -10.28 4.97
N SER A 218 17.32 -8.99 4.62
CA SER A 218 18.49 -8.25 4.12
C SER A 218 19.59 -8.16 5.19
N ASP A 219 19.24 -7.88 6.44
CA ASP A 219 20.21 -7.83 7.53
C ASP A 219 20.83 -9.20 7.82
N ILE A 220 20.04 -10.28 7.77
CA ILE A 220 20.54 -11.66 7.88
C ILE A 220 21.49 -11.98 6.72
N ILE A 221 21.09 -11.71 5.47
CA ILE A 221 21.93 -11.95 4.29
C ILE A 221 23.26 -11.21 4.43
N ARG A 222 23.23 -9.94 4.84
CA ARG A 222 24.44 -9.14 5.06
C ARG A 222 25.32 -9.74 6.16
N ALA A 223 24.74 -10.14 7.29
CA ALA A 223 25.47 -10.73 8.40
C ALA A 223 26.13 -12.08 8.04
N LEU A 224 25.41 -12.95 7.32
CA LEU A 224 25.92 -14.24 6.87
C LEU A 224 27.07 -14.07 5.86
N ASN A 225 26.90 -13.20 4.86
CA ASN A 225 27.93 -12.95 3.86
C ASN A 225 29.18 -12.31 4.47
N ALA A 226 29.03 -11.41 5.45
CA ALA A 226 30.15 -10.82 6.18
C ALA A 226 30.95 -11.89 6.97
N ARG A 227 30.27 -12.87 7.58
CA ARG A 227 30.92 -13.99 8.29
C ARG A 227 31.69 -14.93 7.35
N ILE A 228 31.18 -15.17 6.14
CA ILE A 228 31.88 -15.97 5.13
C ILE A 228 33.13 -15.24 4.63
N ALA A 229 33.03 -13.93 4.38
CA ALA A 229 34.15 -13.12 3.93
C ALA A 229 35.29 -13.04 4.97
N SER A 230 34.95 -12.92 6.27
CA SER A 230 35.95 -12.92 7.34
C SER A 230 36.60 -14.29 7.55
N ALA A 231 35.85 -15.38 7.43
CA ALA A 231 36.40 -16.74 7.51
C ALA A 231 37.37 -17.05 6.36
N THR A 232 37.09 -16.57 5.16
CA THR A 232 37.94 -16.78 3.97
C THR A 232 39.25 -15.99 4.06
N THR A 233 39.21 -14.78 4.63
CA THR A 233 40.40 -13.91 4.78
C THR A 233 41.34 -14.38 5.90
N GLY A 234 40.81 -15.05 6.94
CA GLY A 234 41.61 -15.63 8.03
C GLY A 234 42.40 -16.89 7.64
N ALA A 235 41.92 -17.64 6.64
CA ALA A 235 42.57 -18.86 6.17
C ALA A 235 43.82 -18.59 5.31
N SER A 236 43.96 -17.41 4.71
CA SER A 236 45.11 -17.04 3.86
C SER A 236 46.38 -16.61 4.61
N HIS A 237 46.34 -16.45 5.93
CA HIS A 237 47.50 -16.02 6.73
C HIS A 237 48.20 -17.14 7.54
N THR A 238 47.79 -18.40 7.40
CA THR A 238 48.41 -19.55 8.11
C THR A 238 49.34 -20.42 7.24
N SER A 239 49.65 -19.99 6.02
CA SER A 239 50.61 -20.67 5.13
C SER A 239 51.70 -19.73 4.64
N ALA A 240 52.53 -19.25 5.56
CA ALA A 240 53.88 -18.78 5.28
C ALA A 240 54.72 -19.02 6.53
N SER A 241 55.38 -20.17 6.55
CA SER A 241 56.54 -20.44 7.41
C SER A 241 57.74 -19.62 6.95
#